data_AF-A0A564WJ25-F1
#
_entry.id   AF-A0A564WJ25-F1
#
_cell.length_a   1.000
_cell.length_b   1.000
_cell.length_c   1.000
_cell.angle_alpha   90.00
_cell.angle_beta   90.00
_cell.angle_gamma   90.00
#
_symmetry.space_group_name_H-M   'P 1'
#
loop_
_entity.id
_entity.type
_entity.pdbx_description
1 polymer ?
#
loop_
_entity_poly.entity_id
_entity_poly.type
_entity_poly.pdbx_seq_one_letter_code
_entity_poly.pdbx_strand_id
1 'polypeptide(L)'
;MLPDYEDSKINRCVENTFSIWNETKEQLSTQLIFCDLSTPKNDGSFNVYDDIREKLVTKGIPKEEIVFIHEAGTETKKAELFAKVRSGQVRVLLGSTPKLGAGTNIQDRLIALHHLDCPWKPADLEQQEGRILRQGNQNKKVKIFRYVTENTFDAYMWQILENKQKFISQIMTSKSPVRACEDVDDTALSYAEIKALATGNPYIKEKMDLDIQVSKLKLLKANHTSQKYKLETDIAKNYPMQIVAQKERLAGLRSDAEAVRPIFENEDFSMTVSNKTFTDKKEAGTALLAACEGLKAIHTEGKIGTFHDFSLYAKFDAFNQRYIMTIKRKCSYLIEMGKDILGNLQRISNALGGIEKKMEETEQKLDTLQKQLETAQEEVMKPFPKEEELQEKMERLAELNSLLNMDEKEMPQDQEKEVDQVADLPRRSVNYAGRVSEGQKGEIEKSSVLGRLKATQRNMEKEWKNRNMQKKKQEQQL
;
A
#
# COMPACT_ATOMS: atom_id res chain seq x y z
N MET A 1 -46.85 6.54 23.42
CA MET A 1 -45.59 6.95 22.76
C MET A 1 -44.89 7.92 23.69
N LEU A 2 -43.56 7.93 23.70
CA LEU A 2 -42.81 8.98 24.38
C LEU A 2 -43.14 10.34 23.73
N PRO A 3 -43.12 11.46 24.48
CA PRO A 3 -43.30 12.78 23.90
C PRO A 3 -42.21 13.08 22.88
N ASP A 4 -42.56 13.83 21.83
CA ASP A 4 -41.62 14.22 20.77
C ASP A 4 -40.55 15.17 21.35
N TYR A 5 -39.28 14.80 21.20
CA TYR A 5 -38.16 15.57 21.72
C TYR A 5 -37.72 16.60 20.69
N GLU A 6 -37.73 17.89 21.05
CA GLU A 6 -37.46 19.01 20.13
C GLU A 6 -36.13 18.85 19.37
N ASP A 7 -35.07 18.39 20.06
CA ASP A 7 -33.74 18.18 19.48
C ASP A 7 -33.53 16.78 18.87
N SER A 8 -34.60 16.04 18.57
CA SER A 8 -34.48 14.73 17.93
C SER A 8 -33.89 14.84 16.51
N LYS A 9 -33.21 13.77 16.06
CA LYS A 9 -32.71 13.65 14.68
C LYS A 9 -33.78 13.97 13.64
N ILE A 10 -35.01 13.51 13.90
CA ILE A 10 -36.15 13.70 12.99
C ILE A 10 -36.51 15.18 12.91
N ASN A 11 -36.62 15.87 14.06
CA ASN A 11 -36.99 17.29 14.08
C ASN A 11 -35.90 18.17 13.46
N ARG A 12 -34.62 17.90 13.76
CA ARG A 12 -33.49 18.56 13.08
C ARG A 12 -33.49 18.30 11.57
N CYS A 13 -33.82 17.08 11.14
CA CYS A 13 -33.94 16.77 9.72
C CYS A 13 -35.08 17.54 9.05
N VAL A 14 -36.24 17.62 9.68
CA VAL A 14 -37.40 18.38 9.20
C VAL A 14 -37.07 19.87 9.10
N GLU A 15 -36.40 20.45 10.09
CA GLU A 15 -35.96 21.85 10.08
C GLU A 15 -35.03 22.17 8.92
N ASN A 16 -33.97 21.38 8.76
CA ASN A 16 -33.02 21.57 7.66
C ASN A 16 -33.69 21.39 6.30
N THR A 17 -34.55 20.36 6.16
CA THR A 17 -35.30 20.10 4.93
C THR A 17 -36.20 21.28 4.58
N PHE A 18 -36.90 21.85 5.57
CA PHE A 18 -37.78 23.01 5.37
C PHE A 18 -36.99 24.27 5.01
N SER A 19 -35.89 24.57 5.70
CA SER A 19 -35.04 25.73 5.41
C SER A 19 -34.56 25.69 3.96
N ILE A 20 -34.01 24.55 3.54
CA ILE A 20 -33.51 24.38 2.17
C ILE A 20 -34.64 24.42 1.15
N TRP A 21 -35.81 23.83 1.47
CA TRP A 21 -36.98 23.90 0.60
C TRP A 21 -37.41 25.35 0.33
N ASN A 22 -37.42 26.17 1.37
CA ASN A 22 -37.78 27.58 1.30
C ASN A 22 -36.70 28.41 0.57
N GLU A 23 -35.43 28.19 0.87
CA GLU A 23 -34.28 28.83 0.20
C GLU A 23 -34.25 28.54 -1.31
N THR A 24 -34.63 27.34 -1.72
CA THR A 24 -34.52 26.86 -3.10
C THR A 24 -35.86 26.78 -3.84
N LYS A 25 -36.85 27.56 -3.38
CA LYS A 25 -38.21 27.55 -3.92
C LYS A 25 -38.27 27.97 -5.38
N GLU A 26 -37.45 28.93 -5.79
CA GLU A 26 -37.38 29.40 -7.18
C GLU A 26 -36.76 28.38 -8.13
N GLN A 27 -35.76 27.64 -7.63
CA GLN A 27 -35.02 26.64 -8.40
C GLN A 27 -35.73 25.27 -8.43
N LEU A 28 -36.79 25.09 -7.62
CA LEU A 28 -37.50 23.83 -7.44
C LEU A 28 -36.53 22.67 -7.16
N SER A 29 -35.54 22.90 -6.29
CA SER A 29 -34.54 21.88 -5.97
C SER A 29 -35.12 20.76 -5.12
N THR A 30 -34.59 19.56 -5.30
CA THR A 30 -35.04 18.33 -4.64
C THR A 30 -34.05 17.89 -3.56
N GLN A 31 -34.57 17.27 -2.51
CA GLN A 31 -33.81 16.76 -1.37
C GLN A 31 -34.06 15.26 -1.21
N LEU A 32 -33.02 14.53 -0.83
CA LEU A 32 -33.08 13.09 -0.54
C LEU A 32 -32.95 12.85 0.96
N ILE A 33 -33.83 12.02 1.50
CA ILE A 33 -33.76 11.56 2.90
C ILE A 33 -33.64 10.04 2.91
N PHE A 34 -32.53 9.55 3.43
CA PHE A 34 -32.26 8.13 3.62
C PHE A 34 -32.61 7.69 5.05
N CYS A 35 -33.41 6.63 5.15
CA CYS A 35 -33.74 5.95 6.41
C CYS A 35 -34.02 4.46 6.15
N ASP A 36 -33.20 3.58 6.73
CA ASP A 36 -33.28 2.12 6.58
C ASP A 36 -34.00 1.44 7.75
N LEU A 37 -33.83 1.95 8.98
CA LEU A 37 -34.28 1.30 10.22
C LEU A 37 -35.79 1.40 10.49
N SER A 38 -36.54 2.26 9.79
CA SER A 38 -37.97 2.47 10.02
C SER A 38 -38.74 2.67 8.72
N THR A 39 -38.62 1.71 7.81
CA THR A 39 -39.37 1.73 6.54
C THR A 39 -40.88 1.48 6.77
N PRO A 40 -41.76 2.03 5.90
CA PRO A 40 -43.20 1.86 6.03
C PRO A 40 -43.62 0.38 6.03
N LYS A 41 -44.35 -0.05 7.07
CA LYS A 41 -45.01 -1.36 7.15
C LYS A 41 -46.52 -1.15 7.24
N ASN A 42 -47.31 -1.96 6.54
CA ASN A 42 -48.77 -1.86 6.50
C ASN A 42 -49.49 -2.28 7.82
N ASP A 43 -48.76 -2.31 8.94
CA ASP A 43 -49.22 -2.90 10.21
C ASP A 43 -49.62 -1.85 11.25
N GLY A 44 -49.71 -0.56 10.88
CA GLY A 44 -50.11 0.53 11.79
C GLY A 44 -49.09 0.86 12.88
N SER A 45 -47.87 0.33 12.78
CA SER A 45 -46.75 0.65 13.67
C SER A 45 -46.13 2.01 13.30
N PHE A 46 -45.50 2.66 14.30
CA PHE A 46 -44.84 3.95 14.10
C PHE A 46 -43.82 3.89 12.96
N ASN A 47 -43.91 4.87 12.06
CA ASN A 47 -43.09 4.96 10.86
C ASN A 47 -42.47 6.36 10.76
N VAL A 48 -41.14 6.41 10.73
CA VAL A 48 -40.36 7.65 10.62
C VAL A 48 -40.69 8.42 9.33
N TYR A 49 -41.05 7.72 8.25
CA TYR A 49 -41.41 8.37 6.99
C TYR A 49 -42.71 9.16 7.11
N ASP A 50 -43.73 8.59 7.76
CA ASP A 50 -45.01 9.25 7.98
C ASP A 50 -44.85 10.42 8.94
N ASP A 51 -44.07 10.26 10.02
CA ASP A 51 -43.77 11.33 10.98
C ASP A 51 -43.06 12.52 10.31
N ILE A 52 -42.02 12.27 9.49
CA ILE A 52 -41.34 13.32 8.73
C ILE A 52 -42.30 14.03 7.78
N ARG A 53 -43.14 13.28 7.04
CA ARG A 53 -44.11 13.88 6.11
C ARG A 53 -45.10 14.77 6.85
N GLU A 54 -45.69 14.30 7.95
CA GLU A 54 -46.66 15.07 8.74
C GLU A 54 -46.05 16.35 9.31
N LYS A 55 -44.82 16.27 9.83
CA LYS A 55 -44.08 17.43 10.34
C LYS A 55 -43.73 18.44 9.24
N LEU A 56 -43.31 17.98 8.06
CA LEU A 56 -43.03 18.85 6.91
C LEU A 56 -44.30 19.52 6.36
N VAL A 57 -45.42 18.80 6.30
CA VAL A 57 -46.73 19.35 5.90
C VAL A 57 -47.19 20.40 6.91
N THR A 58 -47.02 20.14 8.20
CA THR A 58 -47.35 21.09 9.27
C THR A 58 -46.53 22.38 9.16
N LYS A 59 -45.26 22.30 8.72
CA LYS A 59 -44.42 23.47 8.43
C LYS A 59 -44.78 24.19 7.11
N GLY A 60 -45.64 23.61 6.28
CA GLY A 60 -46.19 24.27 5.07
C GLY A 60 -45.67 23.74 3.74
N ILE A 61 -44.98 22.59 3.70
CA ILE A 61 -44.62 21.93 2.43
C ILE A 61 -45.86 21.18 1.90
N PRO A 62 -46.26 21.36 0.63
CA PRO A 62 -47.37 20.61 0.06
C PRO A 62 -47.12 19.09 0.12
N LYS A 63 -48.15 18.33 0.48
CA LYS A 63 -48.05 16.87 0.62
C LYS A 63 -47.66 16.20 -0.70
N GLU A 64 -48.05 16.78 -1.82
CA GLU A 64 -47.79 16.32 -3.18
C GLU A 64 -46.31 16.40 -3.56
N GLU A 65 -45.54 17.27 -2.90
CA GLU A 65 -44.10 17.42 -3.12
C GLU A 65 -43.26 16.43 -2.32
N ILE A 66 -43.87 15.71 -1.37
CA ILE A 66 -43.22 14.75 -0.48
C ILE A 66 -43.63 13.33 -0.88
N VAL A 67 -42.71 12.55 -1.42
CA VAL A 67 -43.01 11.20 -1.93
C VAL A 67 -42.10 10.15 -1.32
N PHE A 68 -42.65 8.95 -1.10
CA PHE A 68 -41.90 7.80 -0.63
C PHE A 68 -41.59 6.85 -1.79
N ILE A 69 -40.33 6.40 -1.90
CA ILE A 69 -39.96 5.43 -2.93
C ILE A 69 -40.73 4.09 -2.80
N HIS A 70 -41.18 3.76 -1.58
CA HIS A 70 -41.88 2.52 -1.27
C HIS A 70 -43.29 2.48 -1.86
N GLU A 71 -43.92 3.63 -2.15
CA GLU A 71 -45.22 3.72 -2.81
C GLU A 71 -45.13 3.37 -4.31
N ALA A 72 -43.95 3.51 -4.91
CA ALA A 72 -43.65 3.13 -6.28
C ALA A 72 -43.21 1.65 -6.37
N GLY A 73 -44.17 0.74 -6.22
CA GLY A 73 -43.93 -0.70 -6.24
C GLY A 73 -43.51 -1.28 -7.61
N THR A 74 -43.94 -0.67 -8.72
CA THR A 74 -43.64 -1.12 -10.08
C THR A 74 -42.55 -0.28 -10.74
N GLU A 75 -41.83 -0.87 -11.70
CA GLU A 75 -40.76 -0.18 -12.44
C GLU A 75 -41.28 1.04 -13.23
N THR A 76 -42.49 0.94 -13.78
CA THR A 76 -43.19 2.06 -14.45
C THR A 76 -43.45 3.23 -13.50
N LYS A 77 -44.01 2.96 -12.32
CA LYS A 77 -44.26 3.99 -11.30
C LYS A 77 -42.98 4.61 -10.77
N LYS A 78 -41.88 3.84 -10.67
CA LYS A 78 -40.57 4.37 -10.31
C LYS A 78 -40.01 5.30 -11.37
N ALA A 79 -40.11 4.92 -12.64
CA ALA A 79 -39.67 5.77 -13.75
C ALA A 79 -40.45 7.10 -13.81
N GLU A 80 -41.77 7.05 -13.60
CA GLU A 80 -42.61 8.24 -13.48
C GLU A 80 -42.21 9.10 -12.28
N LEU A 81 -42.00 8.50 -11.12
CA LEU A 81 -41.53 9.20 -9.93
C LEU A 81 -40.20 9.90 -10.17
N PHE A 82 -39.23 9.22 -10.80
CA PHE A 82 -37.94 9.81 -11.12
C PHE A 82 -38.06 10.95 -12.14
N ALA A 83 -38.98 10.85 -13.10
CA ALA A 83 -39.27 11.97 -14.00
C ALA A 83 -39.84 13.18 -13.25
N LYS A 84 -40.74 12.97 -12.28
CA LYS A 84 -41.28 14.04 -11.42
C LYS A 84 -40.22 14.68 -10.51
N VAL A 85 -39.26 13.89 -10.04
CA VAL A 85 -38.12 14.39 -9.27
C VAL A 85 -37.23 15.28 -10.14
N ARG A 86 -36.87 14.83 -11.35
CA ARG A 86 -36.04 15.63 -12.28
C ARG A 86 -36.72 16.93 -12.74
N SER A 87 -38.05 16.93 -12.87
CA SER A 87 -38.80 18.13 -13.23
C SER A 87 -39.03 19.10 -12.06
N GLY A 88 -38.71 18.69 -10.82
CA GLY A 88 -38.91 19.50 -9.62
C GLY A 88 -40.34 19.47 -9.06
N GLN A 89 -41.21 18.60 -9.58
CA GLN A 89 -42.56 18.38 -9.02
C GLN A 89 -42.51 17.65 -7.68
N VAL A 90 -41.52 16.79 -7.48
CA VAL A 90 -41.22 16.18 -6.18
C VAL A 90 -39.98 16.83 -5.61
N ARG A 91 -40.13 17.49 -4.47
CA ARG A 91 -39.08 18.27 -3.82
C ARG A 91 -38.46 17.56 -2.61
N VAL A 92 -39.14 16.58 -2.03
CA VAL A 92 -38.60 15.73 -0.96
C VAL A 92 -38.89 14.28 -1.31
N LEU A 93 -37.84 13.49 -1.51
CA LEU A 93 -37.94 12.05 -1.75
C LEU A 93 -37.31 11.29 -0.59
N LEU A 94 -38.13 10.46 0.06
CA LEU A 94 -37.68 9.58 1.13
C LEU A 94 -37.48 8.16 0.61
N GLY A 95 -36.40 7.50 1.01
CA GLY A 95 -36.20 6.10 0.68
C GLY A 95 -35.09 5.39 1.42
N SER A 96 -35.08 4.08 1.28
CA SER A 96 -34.09 3.20 1.89
C SER A 96 -32.94 2.91 0.91
N THR A 97 -31.77 2.60 1.44
CA THR A 97 -30.58 2.19 0.70
C THR A 97 -30.89 1.09 -0.30
N PRO A 98 -31.64 0.01 0.01
CA PRO A 98 -31.91 -1.02 -0.98
C PRO A 98 -32.79 -0.54 -2.16
N LYS A 99 -33.64 0.47 -1.95
CA LYS A 99 -34.60 0.95 -2.97
C LYS A 99 -34.06 2.11 -3.80
N LEU A 100 -33.20 2.96 -3.23
CA LEU A 100 -32.59 4.11 -3.89
C LEU A 100 -31.08 3.96 -4.17
N GLY A 101 -30.42 2.96 -3.57
CA GLY A 101 -28.96 2.78 -3.59
C GLY A 101 -28.38 2.24 -4.90
N ALA A 102 -29.18 1.65 -5.82
CA ALA A 102 -28.73 1.18 -7.13
C ALA A 102 -29.62 1.66 -8.28
N GLY A 103 -29.01 2.18 -9.36
CA GLY A 103 -29.67 2.36 -10.67
C GLY A 103 -30.68 3.51 -10.81
N THR A 104 -30.64 4.55 -9.97
CA THR A 104 -31.59 5.68 -10.01
C THR A 104 -30.95 6.95 -10.60
N ASN A 105 -31.57 7.50 -11.65
CA ASN A 105 -31.13 8.72 -12.34
C ASN A 105 -32.06 9.89 -11.96
N ILE A 106 -31.72 10.57 -10.86
CA ILE A 106 -32.50 11.65 -10.23
C ILE A 106 -31.66 12.89 -9.90
N GLN A 107 -30.47 13.02 -10.48
CA GLN A 107 -29.46 13.99 -10.05
C GLN A 107 -29.71 15.46 -10.45
N ASP A 108 -30.55 15.74 -11.44
CA ASP A 108 -30.60 17.04 -12.13
C ASP A 108 -30.84 18.25 -11.20
N ARG A 109 -31.60 18.08 -10.12
CA ARG A 109 -32.00 19.16 -9.20
C ARG A 109 -31.68 18.90 -7.74
N LEU A 110 -30.82 17.92 -7.43
CA LEU A 110 -30.54 17.56 -6.04
C LEU A 110 -29.71 18.65 -5.35
N ILE A 111 -30.15 19.13 -4.19
CA ILE A 111 -29.43 20.14 -3.40
C ILE A 111 -28.95 19.62 -2.05
N ALA A 112 -29.72 18.70 -1.44
CA ALA A 112 -29.41 18.17 -0.13
C ALA A 112 -29.62 16.65 -0.04
N LEU A 113 -28.75 16.00 0.72
CA LEU A 113 -28.81 14.59 1.08
C LEU A 113 -28.80 14.49 2.60
N HIS A 114 -29.73 13.73 3.16
CA HIS A 114 -29.94 13.59 4.60
C HIS A 114 -29.84 12.11 4.99
N HIS A 115 -28.82 11.75 5.77
CA HIS A 115 -28.66 10.42 6.36
C HIS A 115 -29.19 10.43 7.80
N LEU A 116 -30.36 9.84 8.03
CA LEU A 116 -30.96 9.74 9.37
C LEU A 116 -30.34 8.60 10.20
N ASP A 117 -29.86 7.56 9.53
CA ASP A 117 -29.21 6.40 10.11
C ASP A 117 -27.89 6.06 9.40
N CYS A 118 -27.05 5.33 10.13
CA CYS A 118 -25.75 4.88 9.67
C CYS A 118 -25.88 3.48 9.05
N PRO A 119 -25.58 3.29 7.75
CA PRO A 119 -25.63 1.97 7.14
C PRO A 119 -24.45 1.09 7.59
N TRP A 120 -24.55 -0.22 7.37
CA TRP A 120 -23.54 -1.19 7.85
C TRP A 120 -22.31 -1.33 6.96
N LYS A 121 -22.36 -0.81 5.72
CA LYS A 121 -21.30 -0.93 4.72
C LYS A 121 -20.87 0.44 4.20
N PRO A 122 -19.56 0.73 4.09
CA PRO A 122 -19.10 2.01 3.53
C PRO A 122 -19.58 2.24 2.10
N ALA A 123 -19.63 1.18 1.29
CA ALA A 123 -20.11 1.24 -0.09
C ALA A 123 -21.56 1.74 -0.20
N ASP A 124 -22.38 1.54 0.82
CA ASP A 124 -23.77 2.00 0.81
C ASP A 124 -23.83 3.53 0.95
N LEU A 125 -23.01 4.14 1.83
CA LEU A 125 -22.89 5.61 1.92
C LEU A 125 -22.33 6.21 0.63
N GLU A 126 -21.25 5.62 0.11
CA GLU A 126 -20.64 6.09 -1.12
C GLU A 126 -21.62 6.02 -2.30
N GLN A 127 -22.45 4.97 -2.36
CA GLN A 127 -23.51 4.86 -3.36
C GLN A 127 -24.61 5.92 -3.20
N GLN A 128 -25.00 6.24 -1.97
CA GLN A 128 -25.99 7.27 -1.65
C GLN A 128 -25.46 8.67 -2.00
N GLU A 129 -24.26 9.01 -1.56
CA GLU A 129 -23.58 10.30 -1.84
C GLU A 129 -23.27 10.44 -3.33
N GLY A 130 -22.89 9.33 -3.96
CA GLY A 130 -22.76 9.22 -5.40
C GLY A 130 -24.04 9.49 -6.17
N ARG A 131 -25.22 9.70 -5.55
CA ARG A 131 -26.44 10.19 -6.23
C ARG A 131 -26.48 11.69 -6.40
N ILE A 132 -25.90 12.42 -5.45
CA ILE A 132 -25.92 13.88 -5.42
C ILE A 132 -24.61 14.46 -5.97
N LEU A 133 -23.49 13.79 -5.71
CA LEU A 133 -22.16 14.14 -6.21
C LEU A 133 -21.93 13.59 -7.64
N ARG A 134 -22.66 14.13 -8.62
CA ARG A 134 -22.54 13.74 -10.03
C ARG A 134 -22.44 14.94 -10.97
N GLN A 135 -21.73 14.76 -12.08
CA GLN A 135 -21.79 15.67 -13.21
C GLN A 135 -23.23 15.70 -13.79
N GLY A 136 -23.73 16.88 -14.14
CA GLY A 136 -25.07 17.08 -14.67
C GLY A 136 -26.12 17.61 -13.67
N ASN A 137 -25.78 17.71 -12.38
CA ASN A 137 -26.62 18.42 -11.41
C ASN A 137 -26.59 19.93 -11.67
N GLN A 138 -27.75 20.58 -11.69
CA GLN A 138 -27.90 22.03 -11.90
C GLN A 138 -27.34 22.84 -10.70
N ASN A 139 -27.29 22.22 -9.52
CA ASN A 139 -26.74 22.83 -8.32
C ASN A 139 -25.21 22.64 -8.27
N LYS A 140 -24.46 23.76 -8.25
CA LYS A 140 -22.98 23.74 -8.19
C LYS A 140 -22.41 23.24 -6.86
N LYS A 141 -23.16 23.41 -5.76
CA LYS A 141 -22.80 22.98 -4.42
C LYS A 141 -23.96 22.20 -3.84
N VAL A 142 -23.67 21.12 -3.13
CA VAL A 142 -24.67 20.26 -2.50
C VAL A 142 -24.35 20.12 -1.02
N LYS A 143 -25.38 19.90 -0.19
CA LYS A 143 -25.25 19.75 1.26
C LYS A 143 -25.49 18.29 1.65
N ILE A 144 -24.56 17.65 2.36
CA ILE A 144 -24.73 16.29 2.89
C ILE A 144 -24.83 16.40 4.40
N PHE A 145 -25.97 16.01 4.96
CA PHE A 145 -26.25 16.02 6.39
C PHE A 145 -26.23 14.60 6.92
N ARG A 146 -25.52 14.39 8.03
CA ARG A 146 -25.50 13.13 8.76
C ARG A 146 -26.01 13.40 10.18
N TYR A 147 -27.13 12.79 10.53
CA TYR A 147 -27.77 13.01 11.82
C TYR A 147 -27.35 11.92 12.79
N VAL A 148 -26.75 12.34 13.90
CA VAL A 148 -26.20 11.43 14.91
C VAL A 148 -26.68 11.86 16.28
N THR A 149 -27.05 10.89 17.11
CA THR A 149 -27.45 11.16 18.49
C THR A 149 -26.27 10.88 19.41
N GLU A 150 -25.94 11.86 20.23
CA GLU A 150 -24.88 11.75 21.24
C GLU A 150 -25.19 10.62 22.24
N ASN A 151 -24.16 9.94 22.70
CA ASN A 151 -24.20 8.81 23.64
C ASN A 151 -25.08 7.63 23.20
N THR A 152 -25.17 7.36 21.90
CA THR A 152 -25.94 6.22 21.38
C THR A 152 -25.10 5.28 20.53
N PHE A 153 -25.71 4.15 20.16
CA PHE A 153 -25.13 3.11 19.30
C PHE A 153 -24.69 3.63 17.92
N ASP A 154 -25.12 4.84 17.51
CA ASP A 154 -24.62 5.48 16.30
C ASP A 154 -23.09 5.61 16.30
N ALA A 155 -22.48 5.96 17.43
CA ALA A 155 -21.02 6.11 17.55
C ALA A 155 -20.28 4.82 17.19
N TYR A 156 -20.80 3.69 17.67
CA TYR A 156 -20.27 2.36 17.40
C TYR A 156 -20.42 2.00 15.93
N MET A 157 -21.56 2.33 15.32
CA MET A 157 -21.81 2.09 13.91
C MET A 157 -20.84 2.85 13.00
N TRP A 158 -20.60 4.14 13.30
CA TRP A 158 -19.61 4.94 12.56
C TRP A 158 -18.18 4.43 12.75
N GLN A 159 -17.82 3.94 13.95
CA GLN A 159 -16.53 3.28 14.19
C GLN A 159 -16.33 2.02 13.33
N ILE A 160 -17.38 1.19 13.20
CA ILE A 160 -17.32 0.00 12.34
C ILE A 160 -17.06 0.41 10.89
N LEU A 161 -17.74 1.46 10.41
CA LEU A 161 -17.53 1.97 9.05
C LEU A 161 -16.12 2.52 8.85
N GLU A 162 -15.60 3.28 9.81
CA GLU A 162 -14.23 3.81 9.80
C GLU A 162 -13.20 2.68 9.63
N ASN A 163 -13.31 1.63 10.46
CA ASN A 163 -12.38 0.50 10.41
C ASN A 163 -12.47 -0.26 9.08
N LYS A 164 -13.69 -0.48 8.57
CA LYS A 164 -13.89 -1.13 7.26
C LYS A 164 -13.30 -0.30 6.13
N GLN A 165 -13.48 1.02 6.16
CA GLN A 165 -12.98 1.91 5.13
C GLN A 165 -11.45 1.99 5.15
N LYS A 166 -10.83 2.12 6.33
CA LYS A 166 -9.36 2.07 6.47
C LYS A 166 -8.78 0.80 5.85
N PHE A 167 -9.40 -0.35 6.09
CA PHE A 167 -8.97 -1.62 5.51
C PHE A 167 -9.12 -1.64 3.98
N ILE A 168 -10.24 -1.14 3.44
CA ILE A 168 -10.46 -1.04 1.99
C ILE A 168 -9.41 -0.13 1.35
N SER A 169 -9.15 1.05 1.92
CA SER A 169 -8.17 2.01 1.39
C SER A 169 -6.74 1.47 1.42
N GLN A 170 -6.38 0.69 2.45
CA GLN A 170 -5.09 -0.02 2.49
C GLN A 170 -4.95 -1.04 1.35
N ILE A 171 -6.00 -1.79 1.03
CA ILE A 171 -6.00 -2.72 -0.10
C ILE A 171 -5.89 -1.97 -1.43
N MET A 172 -6.70 -0.92 -1.62
CA MET A 172 -6.77 -0.17 -2.88
C MET A 172 -5.46 0.55 -3.21
N THR A 173 -4.71 0.98 -2.19
CA THR A 173 -3.41 1.66 -2.38
C THR A 173 -2.24 0.69 -2.60
N SER A 174 -2.44 -0.63 -2.46
CA SER A 174 -1.38 -1.66 -2.53
C SER A 174 -0.16 -1.39 -1.63
N LYS A 175 -0.31 -0.51 -0.63
CA LYS A 175 0.74 -0.21 0.35
C LYS A 175 0.66 -1.26 1.46
N SER A 176 1.77 -1.96 1.69
CA SER A 176 1.89 -2.90 2.81
C SER A 176 1.53 -2.17 4.12
N PRO A 177 0.75 -2.77 5.04
CA PRO A 177 0.29 -2.13 6.27
C PRO A 177 1.43 -1.59 7.17
N VAL A 178 2.67 -2.01 6.92
CA VAL A 178 3.87 -1.66 7.67
C VAL A 178 4.66 -0.50 7.04
N ARG A 179 4.32 -0.01 5.83
CA ARG A 179 5.01 1.14 5.22
C ARG A 179 4.01 2.15 4.68
N ALA A 180 3.91 3.25 5.40
CA ALA A 180 3.19 4.48 5.05
C ALA A 180 1.67 4.32 4.87
N CYS A 181 0.95 4.25 5.98
CA CYS A 181 -0.43 4.77 6.02
C CYS A 181 -0.37 6.31 6.16
N GLU A 182 -0.01 6.99 5.08
CA GLU A 182 -0.28 8.43 4.95
C GLU A 182 -1.53 8.71 4.09
N ASP A 183 -2.08 7.69 3.41
CA ASP A 183 -3.34 7.83 2.70
C ASP A 183 -4.48 7.56 3.69
N VAL A 184 -4.68 8.49 4.62
CA VAL A 184 -5.93 8.53 5.39
C VAL A 184 -7.00 9.01 4.43
N ASP A 185 -7.89 8.10 4.05
CA ASP A 185 -9.03 8.41 3.19
C ASP A 185 -9.94 9.46 3.86
N ASP A 186 -10.35 10.48 3.12
CA ASP A 186 -11.17 11.61 3.60
C ASP A 186 -12.49 11.11 4.23
N THR A 187 -13.02 9.99 3.73
CA THR A 187 -14.23 9.38 4.29
C THR A 187 -13.98 8.75 5.67
N ALA A 188 -12.80 8.19 5.92
CA ALA A 188 -12.44 7.65 7.23
C ALA A 188 -12.26 8.77 8.27
N LEU A 189 -11.72 9.94 7.89
CA LEU A 189 -11.64 11.12 8.75
C LEU A 189 -13.05 11.62 9.12
N SER A 190 -13.95 11.72 8.14
CA SER A 190 -15.34 12.10 8.38
C SER A 190 -16.05 11.14 9.36
N TYR A 191 -15.80 9.83 9.29
CA TYR A 191 -16.41 8.87 10.23
C TYR A 191 -15.85 9.00 11.64
N ALA A 192 -14.55 9.29 11.75
CA ALA A 192 -13.89 9.50 13.03
C ALA A 192 -14.36 10.79 13.72
N GLU A 193 -14.57 11.87 12.96
CA GLU A 193 -15.17 13.12 13.45
C GLU A 193 -16.61 12.89 13.96
N ILE A 194 -17.39 12.12 13.21
CA ILE A 194 -18.77 11.77 13.60
C ILE A 194 -18.77 10.93 14.89
N LYS A 195 -17.86 9.97 15.04
CA LYS A 195 -17.69 9.20 16.27
C LYS A 195 -17.33 10.09 17.47
N ALA A 196 -16.44 11.06 17.28
CA ALA A 196 -16.03 11.99 18.32
C ALA A 196 -17.18 12.91 18.77
N LEU A 197 -18.03 13.36 17.83
CA LEU A 197 -19.25 14.11 18.14
C LEU A 197 -20.27 13.23 18.86
N ALA A 198 -20.45 11.99 18.40
CA ALA A 198 -21.45 11.06 18.92
C ALA A 198 -21.17 10.54 20.32
N THR A 199 -19.91 10.53 20.77
CA THR A 199 -19.57 9.94 22.06
C THR A 199 -19.67 10.91 23.23
N GLY A 200 -19.70 12.23 22.99
CA GLY A 200 -19.81 13.28 24.01
C GLY A 200 -18.74 13.28 25.10
N ASN A 201 -17.88 12.25 25.15
CA ASN A 201 -16.95 11.95 26.22
C ASN A 201 -15.56 12.51 25.84
N PRO A 202 -15.05 13.52 26.56
CA PRO A 202 -13.74 14.11 26.31
C PRO A 202 -12.61 13.08 26.30
N TYR A 203 -12.72 11.98 27.07
CA TYR A 203 -11.72 10.92 27.13
C TYR A 203 -11.63 10.09 25.85
N ILE A 204 -12.73 9.94 25.10
CA ILE A 204 -12.70 9.20 23.82
C ILE A 204 -12.00 10.03 22.75
N LYS A 205 -12.19 11.35 22.76
CA LYS A 205 -11.48 12.28 21.89
C LYS A 205 -9.97 12.31 22.21
N GLU A 206 -9.62 12.37 23.49
CA GLU A 206 -8.22 12.31 23.95
C GLU A 206 -7.57 10.98 23.54
N LYS A 207 -8.25 9.86 23.74
CA LYS A 207 -7.80 8.54 23.30
C LYS A 207 -7.54 8.49 21.79
N MET A 208 -8.46 9.00 20.97
CA MET A 208 -8.31 8.99 19.52
C MET A 208 -7.10 9.82 19.04
N ASP A 209 -6.88 10.99 19.64
CA ASP A 209 -5.71 11.82 19.32
C ASP A 209 -4.41 11.13 19.77
N LEU A 210 -4.40 10.54 20.96
CA LEU A 210 -3.26 9.75 21.44
C LEU A 210 -2.99 8.50 20.60
N ASP A 211 -4.02 7.78 20.14
CA ASP A 211 -3.89 6.63 19.24
C ASP A 211 -3.19 7.03 17.93
N ILE A 212 -3.55 8.18 17.35
CA ILE A 212 -2.89 8.72 16.16
C ILE A 212 -1.42 9.06 16.45
N GLN A 213 -1.16 9.76 17.56
CA GLN A 213 0.19 10.19 17.93
C GLN A 213 1.10 8.99 18.26
N VAL A 214 0.61 8.01 19.02
CA VAL A 214 1.34 6.77 19.34
C VAL A 214 1.60 5.96 18.07
N SER A 215 0.63 5.86 17.16
CA SER A 215 0.82 5.18 15.88
C SER A 215 1.94 5.83 15.05
N LYS A 216 1.96 7.16 14.98
CA LYS A 216 3.02 7.93 14.30
C LYS A 216 4.38 7.72 14.95
N LEU A 217 4.46 7.74 16.28
CA LEU A 217 5.70 7.56 17.02
C LEU A 217 6.24 6.12 16.91
N LYS A 218 5.37 5.10 16.97
CA LYS A 218 5.74 3.69 16.73
C LYS A 218 6.32 3.50 15.32
N LEU A 219 5.74 4.16 14.31
CA LEU A 219 6.27 4.13 12.95
C LEU A 219 7.68 4.72 12.86
N LEU A 220 7.89 5.89 13.48
CA LEU A 220 9.21 6.54 13.52
C LEU A 220 10.24 5.65 14.22
N LYS A 221 9.87 4.99 15.33
CA LYS A 221 10.72 4.03 16.04
C LYS A 221 11.04 2.80 15.19
N ALA A 222 10.07 2.24 14.48
CA ALA A 222 10.29 1.11 13.58
C ALA A 222 11.24 1.47 12.42
N ASN A 223 11.12 2.68 11.86
CA ASN A 223 12.03 3.19 10.84
C ASN A 223 13.45 3.36 11.40
N HIS A 224 13.59 4.03 12.56
CA HIS A 224 14.87 4.19 13.24
C HIS A 224 15.54 2.84 13.54
N THR A 225 14.77 1.87 14.03
CA THR A 225 15.25 0.51 14.31
C THR A 225 15.72 -0.21 13.04
N SER A 226 14.97 -0.08 11.94
CA SER A 226 15.35 -0.65 10.65
C SER A 226 16.62 -0.02 10.08
N GLN A 227 16.77 1.30 10.23
CA GLN A 227 17.98 2.03 9.84
C GLN A 227 19.18 1.58 10.67
N LYS A 228 19.01 1.40 11.98
CA LYS A 228 20.04 0.87 12.87
C LYS A 228 20.52 -0.51 12.44
N TYR A 229 19.62 -1.45 12.17
CA TYR A 229 20.01 -2.79 11.70
C TYR A 229 20.73 -2.78 10.35
N LYS A 230 20.33 -1.86 9.45
CA LYS A 230 21.00 -1.67 8.17
C LYS A 230 22.42 -1.15 8.39
N LEU A 231 22.58 -0.12 9.22
CA LEU A 231 23.90 0.44 9.56
C LEU A 231 24.79 -0.60 10.28
N GLU A 232 24.25 -1.40 11.20
CA GLU A 232 24.98 -2.50 11.84
C GLU A 232 25.50 -3.51 10.81
N THR A 233 24.67 -3.86 9.81
CA THR A 233 25.08 -4.73 8.70
C THR A 233 26.17 -4.08 7.86
N ASP A 234 26.02 -2.79 7.57
CA ASP A 234 26.98 -2.03 6.78
C ASP A 234 28.35 -1.93 7.50
N ILE A 235 28.36 -1.65 8.80
CA ILE A 235 29.57 -1.59 9.65
C ILE A 235 30.21 -2.97 9.78
N ALA A 236 29.43 -4.03 9.98
CA ALA A 236 29.97 -5.36 10.21
C ALA A 236 30.53 -6.02 8.93
N LYS A 237 29.92 -5.75 7.77
CA LYS A 237 30.24 -6.47 6.52
C LYS A 237 30.64 -5.56 5.37
N ASN A 238 29.82 -4.55 5.04
CA ASN A 238 29.98 -3.82 3.78
C ASN A 238 31.16 -2.85 3.80
N TYR A 239 31.32 -2.04 4.84
CA TYR A 239 32.46 -1.12 4.97
C TYR A 239 33.80 -1.86 5.09
N PRO A 240 33.97 -2.88 5.97
CA PRO A 240 35.23 -3.64 6.04
C PRO A 240 35.59 -4.29 4.71
N MET A 241 34.63 -4.92 4.03
CA MET A 241 34.86 -5.55 2.72
C MET A 241 35.31 -4.51 1.68
N GLN A 242 34.67 -3.34 1.62
CA GLN A 242 35.06 -2.28 0.70
C GLN A 242 36.44 -1.71 1.04
N ILE A 243 36.75 -1.49 2.32
CA ILE A 243 38.07 -0.98 2.75
C ILE A 243 39.19 -1.96 2.38
N VAL A 244 38.99 -3.27 2.62
CA VAL A 244 39.98 -4.31 2.23
C VAL A 244 40.16 -4.30 0.71
N ALA A 245 39.07 -4.31 -0.07
CA ALA A 245 39.16 -4.28 -1.52
C ALA A 245 39.86 -3.02 -2.06
N GLN A 246 39.60 -1.83 -1.48
CA GLN A 246 40.29 -0.61 -1.88
C GLN A 246 41.77 -0.61 -1.46
N LYS A 247 42.12 -1.16 -0.28
CA LYS A 247 43.53 -1.33 0.14
C LYS A 247 44.31 -2.25 -0.79
N GLU A 248 43.73 -3.39 -1.16
CA GLU A 248 44.34 -4.32 -2.12
C GLU A 248 44.52 -3.67 -3.50
N ARG A 249 43.49 -2.95 -3.96
CA ARG A 249 43.56 -2.19 -5.22
C ARG A 249 44.65 -1.12 -5.18
N LEU A 250 44.77 -0.39 -4.06
CA LEU A 250 45.80 0.63 -3.89
C LEU A 250 47.21 0.04 -3.92
N ALA A 251 47.41 -1.11 -3.25
CA ALA A 251 48.69 -1.82 -3.30
C ALA A 251 49.03 -2.27 -4.73
N GLY A 252 48.03 -2.76 -5.48
CA GLY A 252 48.19 -3.09 -6.91
C GLY A 252 48.53 -1.88 -7.78
N LEU A 253 47.85 -0.75 -7.58
CA LEU A 253 48.11 0.49 -8.30
C LEU A 253 49.51 1.06 -8.01
N ARG A 254 49.96 1.02 -6.75
CA ARG A 254 51.33 1.43 -6.37
C ARG A 254 52.39 0.59 -7.08
N SER A 255 52.23 -0.73 -7.09
CA SER A 255 53.15 -1.64 -7.78
C SER A 255 53.17 -1.41 -9.30
N ASP A 256 52.02 -1.12 -9.89
CA ASP A 256 51.92 -0.81 -11.32
C ASP A 256 52.50 0.57 -11.66
N ALA A 257 52.31 1.59 -10.81
CA ALA A 257 52.89 2.92 -10.98
C ALA A 257 54.43 2.88 -10.98
N GLU A 258 55.03 2.14 -10.04
CA GLU A 258 56.48 1.94 -9.97
C GLU A 258 57.06 1.31 -11.25
N ALA A 259 56.34 0.37 -11.86
CA ALA A 259 56.77 -0.28 -13.09
C ALA A 259 56.56 0.57 -14.35
N VAL A 260 55.70 1.60 -14.26
CA VAL A 260 55.41 2.51 -15.36
C VAL A 260 56.39 3.69 -15.41
N ARG A 261 56.94 4.12 -14.26
CA ARG A 261 57.98 5.17 -14.18
C ARG A 261 59.13 4.99 -15.19
N PRO A 262 59.82 3.83 -15.28
CA PRO A 262 60.93 3.66 -16.23
C PRO A 262 60.49 3.64 -17.70
N ILE A 263 59.21 3.41 -17.99
CA ILE A 263 58.66 3.41 -19.36
C ILE A 263 58.48 4.84 -19.88
N PHE A 264 58.25 5.81 -18.99
CA PHE A 264 58.16 7.23 -19.33
C PHE A 264 59.50 7.96 -19.24
N GLU A 265 60.47 7.42 -18.48
CA GLU A 265 61.82 7.99 -18.36
C GLU A 265 62.78 7.53 -19.47
N ASN A 266 62.61 6.32 -20.02
CA ASN A 266 63.41 5.82 -21.14
C ASN A 266 62.65 5.99 -22.47
N GLU A 267 63.28 6.57 -23.49
CA GLU A 267 62.65 6.80 -24.81
C GLU A 267 62.61 5.53 -25.71
N ASP A 268 63.14 4.41 -25.24
CA ASP A 268 63.21 3.15 -25.99
C ASP A 268 61.84 2.43 -25.99
N PHE A 269 61.13 2.52 -27.12
CA PHE A 269 59.88 1.81 -27.34
C PHE A 269 60.13 0.34 -27.71
N SER A 270 59.61 -0.59 -26.91
CA SER A 270 59.63 -2.02 -27.22
C SER A 270 58.29 -2.67 -26.90
N MET A 271 57.73 -3.38 -27.88
CA MET A 271 56.43 -4.03 -27.74
C MET A 271 56.42 -5.40 -28.38
N THR A 272 55.90 -6.40 -27.69
CA THR A 272 55.78 -7.76 -28.23
C THR A 272 54.33 -8.04 -28.60
N VAL A 273 54.05 -8.29 -29.88
CA VAL A 273 52.73 -8.65 -30.40
C VAL A 273 52.84 -9.99 -31.12
N SER A 274 51.99 -10.96 -30.79
CA SER A 274 51.99 -12.30 -31.43
C SER A 274 53.39 -12.94 -31.51
N ASN A 275 54.17 -12.88 -30.40
CA ASN A 275 55.54 -13.37 -30.26
C ASN A 275 56.62 -12.70 -31.15
N LYS A 276 56.34 -11.52 -31.72
CA LYS A 276 57.34 -10.69 -32.42
C LYS A 276 57.55 -9.38 -31.66
N THR A 277 58.82 -9.02 -31.44
CA THR A 277 59.21 -7.77 -30.79
C THR A 277 59.35 -6.68 -31.85
N PHE A 278 58.67 -5.56 -31.63
CA PHE A 278 58.69 -4.39 -32.50
C PHE A 278 59.32 -3.20 -31.76
N THR A 279 60.22 -2.50 -32.45
CA THR A 279 60.87 -1.27 -31.97
C THR A 279 60.35 -0.01 -32.69
N ASP A 280 59.70 -0.16 -33.85
CA ASP A 280 58.98 0.93 -34.51
C ASP A 280 57.51 0.97 -34.06
N LYS A 281 57.05 2.17 -33.66
CA LYS A 281 55.68 2.46 -33.24
C LYS A 281 54.67 2.19 -34.36
N LYS A 282 55.01 2.44 -35.63
CA LYS A 282 54.09 2.21 -36.75
C LYS A 282 53.87 0.72 -37.00
N GLU A 283 54.95 -0.07 -36.98
CA GLU A 283 54.88 -1.54 -37.17
C GLU A 283 54.21 -2.24 -35.98
N ALA A 284 54.45 -1.79 -34.76
CA ALA A 284 53.81 -2.36 -33.56
C ALA A 284 52.29 -2.14 -33.56
N GLY A 285 51.83 -0.94 -33.94
CA GLY A 285 50.40 -0.64 -33.96
C GLY A 285 49.64 -1.34 -35.10
N THR A 286 50.26 -1.55 -36.28
CA THR A 286 49.65 -2.35 -37.36
C THR A 286 49.54 -3.82 -36.97
N ALA A 287 50.58 -4.38 -36.36
CA ALA A 287 50.57 -5.75 -35.83
C ALA A 287 49.50 -5.93 -34.73
N LEU A 288 49.32 -4.92 -33.88
CA LEU A 288 48.31 -4.95 -32.82
C LEU A 288 46.87 -4.92 -33.37
N LEU A 289 46.59 -4.09 -34.38
CA LEU A 289 45.28 -4.08 -35.04
C LEU A 289 44.99 -5.40 -35.74
N ALA A 290 45.97 -5.95 -36.47
CA ALA A 290 45.82 -7.24 -37.14
C ALA A 290 45.54 -8.39 -36.14
N ALA A 291 46.20 -8.37 -34.98
CA ALA A 291 45.94 -9.34 -33.92
C ALA A 291 44.55 -9.17 -33.26
N CYS A 292 44.05 -7.92 -33.14
CA CYS A 292 42.68 -7.66 -32.69
C CYS A 292 41.64 -8.16 -33.71
N GLU A 293 41.88 -7.95 -35.01
CA GLU A 293 41.00 -8.44 -36.09
C GLU A 293 40.93 -9.96 -36.12
N GLY A 294 42.06 -10.65 -35.92
CA GLY A 294 42.12 -12.12 -35.83
C GLY A 294 41.24 -12.70 -34.71
N LEU A 295 41.06 -11.98 -33.60
CA LEU A 295 40.22 -12.42 -32.47
C LEU A 295 38.72 -12.19 -32.71
N LYS A 296 38.33 -11.31 -33.64
CA LYS A 296 36.93 -11.10 -34.05
C LYS A 296 36.31 -12.40 -34.56
N ALA A 297 37.09 -13.24 -35.23
CA ALA A 297 36.66 -14.53 -35.78
C ALA A 297 36.34 -15.59 -34.73
N ILE A 298 36.89 -15.47 -33.51
CA ILE A 298 36.84 -16.52 -32.47
C ILE A 298 35.93 -16.10 -31.28
N HIS A 299 35.39 -14.87 -31.28
CA HIS A 299 34.46 -14.33 -30.28
C HIS A 299 34.90 -14.51 -28.81
N THR A 300 36.21 -14.61 -28.56
CA THR A 300 36.80 -14.94 -27.26
C THR A 300 37.81 -13.86 -26.86
N GLU A 301 37.96 -13.60 -25.54
CA GLU A 301 39.04 -12.76 -25.01
C GLU A 301 40.40 -13.47 -25.22
N GLY A 302 41.33 -12.80 -25.90
CA GLY A 302 42.63 -13.37 -26.24
C GLY A 302 43.78 -12.46 -25.81
N LYS A 303 44.88 -13.07 -25.33
CA LYS A 303 46.15 -12.35 -25.11
C LYS A 303 46.76 -12.05 -26.48
N ILE A 304 46.99 -10.76 -26.76
CA ILE A 304 47.52 -10.27 -28.04
C ILE A 304 49.02 -10.01 -27.95
N GLY A 305 49.50 -9.61 -26.78
CA GLY A 305 50.89 -9.22 -26.62
C GLY A 305 51.26 -8.82 -25.20
N THR A 306 52.47 -8.30 -25.09
CA THR A 306 53.03 -7.71 -23.87
C THR A 306 53.68 -6.39 -24.22
N PHE A 307 53.32 -5.34 -23.51
CA PHE A 307 53.97 -4.04 -23.58
C PHE A 307 54.76 -3.85 -22.28
N HIS A 308 56.09 -3.97 -22.36
CA HIS A 308 56.95 -4.16 -21.18
C HIS A 308 56.39 -5.27 -20.26
N ASP A 309 56.19 -4.98 -18.96
CA ASP A 309 55.62 -5.90 -17.97
C ASP A 309 54.09 -6.07 -18.04
N PHE A 310 53.41 -5.35 -18.93
CA PHE A 310 51.95 -5.35 -19.01
C PHE A 310 51.46 -6.33 -20.07
N SER A 311 50.59 -7.27 -19.68
CA SER A 311 49.94 -8.18 -20.63
C SER A 311 48.72 -7.52 -21.28
N LEU A 312 48.65 -7.57 -22.60
CA LEU A 312 47.56 -6.99 -23.38
C LEU A 312 46.58 -8.09 -23.81
N TYR A 313 45.32 -7.90 -23.43
CA TYR A 313 44.20 -8.76 -23.85
C TYR A 313 43.23 -7.91 -24.65
N ALA A 314 42.63 -8.44 -25.72
CA ALA A 314 41.47 -7.78 -26.30
C ALA A 314 40.28 -8.71 -26.45
N LYS A 315 39.12 -8.06 -26.50
CA LYS A 315 37.82 -8.64 -26.70
C LYS A 315 37.05 -7.76 -27.67
N PHE A 316 36.31 -8.39 -28.58
CA PHE A 316 35.36 -7.67 -29.42
C PHE A 316 34.01 -7.59 -28.70
N ASP A 317 33.51 -6.38 -28.48
CA ASP A 317 32.16 -6.14 -28.01
C ASP A 317 31.22 -6.10 -29.21
N ALA A 318 30.50 -7.22 -29.42
CA ALA A 318 29.59 -7.40 -30.54
C ALA A 318 28.38 -6.46 -30.49
N PHE A 319 27.96 -6.02 -29.30
CA PHE A 319 26.80 -5.15 -29.14
C PHE A 319 27.10 -3.71 -29.58
N ASN A 320 28.24 -3.17 -29.13
CA ASN A 320 28.67 -1.82 -29.48
C ASN A 320 29.56 -1.75 -30.75
N GLN A 321 29.90 -2.92 -31.33
CA GLN A 321 30.82 -3.07 -32.46
C GLN A 321 32.19 -2.40 -32.23
N ARG A 322 32.71 -2.48 -30.99
CA ARG A 322 33.98 -1.87 -30.58
C ARG A 322 34.96 -2.91 -30.07
N TYR A 323 36.24 -2.62 -30.24
CA TYR A 323 37.31 -3.42 -29.64
C TYR A 323 37.66 -2.85 -28.27
N ILE A 324 37.59 -3.71 -27.26
CA ILE A 324 37.97 -3.37 -25.89
C ILE A 324 39.28 -4.08 -25.60
N MET A 325 40.30 -3.32 -25.21
CA MET A 325 41.57 -3.86 -24.76
C MET A 325 41.69 -3.73 -23.25
N THR A 326 42.10 -4.80 -22.60
CA THR A 326 42.41 -4.86 -21.17
C THR A 326 43.92 -5.04 -20.99
N ILE A 327 44.55 -4.04 -20.41
CA ILE A 327 45.95 -4.04 -19.99
C ILE A 327 45.98 -4.62 -18.57
N LYS A 328 46.64 -5.76 -18.37
CA LYS A 328 46.66 -6.49 -17.08
C LYS A 328 48.09 -6.59 -16.52
N ARG A 329 48.25 -6.21 -15.26
CA ARG A 329 49.40 -6.53 -14.41
C ARG A 329 48.91 -6.89 -13.01
N LYS A 330 49.14 -6.05 -11.98
CA LYS A 330 48.50 -6.23 -10.67
C LYS A 330 47.06 -5.70 -10.68
N CYS A 331 46.83 -4.60 -11.40
CA CYS A 331 45.50 -4.10 -11.73
C CYS A 331 45.16 -4.33 -13.21
N SER A 332 43.88 -4.15 -13.54
CA SER A 332 43.36 -4.22 -14.91
C SER A 332 42.88 -2.85 -15.37
N TYR A 333 43.31 -2.44 -16.57
CA TYR A 333 42.96 -1.16 -17.18
C TYR A 333 42.29 -1.40 -18.53
N LEU A 334 41.07 -0.89 -18.66
CA LEU A 334 40.27 -1.07 -19.86
C LEU A 334 40.38 0.18 -20.76
N ILE A 335 40.65 -0.03 -22.04
CA ILE A 335 40.67 1.03 -23.05
C ILE A 335 39.87 0.61 -24.29
N GLU A 336 39.22 1.60 -24.92
CA GLU A 336 38.54 1.41 -26.19
C GLU A 336 39.51 1.66 -27.35
N MET A 337 39.56 0.71 -28.28
CA MET A 337 40.44 0.74 -29.45
C MET A 337 39.70 1.35 -30.65
N GLY A 338 40.39 2.24 -31.37
CA GLY A 338 39.90 2.89 -32.58
C GLY A 338 40.57 2.33 -33.83
N LYS A 339 40.28 2.93 -34.99
CA LYS A 339 40.88 2.56 -36.27
C LYS A 339 42.28 3.14 -36.49
N ASP A 340 42.70 4.09 -35.66
CA ASP A 340 43.99 4.78 -35.79
C ASP A 340 45.11 4.03 -35.03
N ILE A 341 46.15 3.69 -35.77
CA ILE A 341 47.32 2.92 -35.33
C ILE A 341 48.07 3.66 -34.22
N LEU A 342 48.40 4.95 -34.44
CA LEU A 342 49.18 5.75 -33.48
C LEU A 342 48.30 6.22 -32.32
N GLY A 343 47.04 6.57 -32.59
CA GLY A 343 46.07 6.92 -31.55
C GLY A 343 45.82 5.80 -30.54
N ASN A 344 45.87 4.53 -30.96
CA ASN A 344 45.74 3.39 -30.07
C ASN A 344 46.95 3.23 -29.13
N LEU A 345 48.17 3.42 -29.63
CA LEU A 345 49.38 3.41 -28.79
C LEU A 345 49.37 4.59 -27.80
N GLN A 346 48.92 5.77 -28.23
CA GLN A 346 48.74 6.91 -27.32
C GLN A 346 47.69 6.62 -26.23
N ARG A 347 46.61 5.90 -26.53
CA ARG A 347 45.62 5.48 -25.51
C ARG A 347 46.19 4.51 -24.49
N ILE A 348 47.07 3.59 -24.89
CA ILE A 348 47.81 2.71 -23.97
C ILE A 348 48.67 3.57 -23.04
N SER A 349 49.48 4.48 -23.61
CA SER A 349 50.34 5.38 -22.84
C SER A 349 49.53 6.26 -21.88
N ASN A 350 48.44 6.88 -22.34
CA ASN A 350 47.55 7.67 -21.48
C ASN A 350 46.91 6.85 -20.36
N ALA A 351 46.57 5.58 -20.61
CA ALA A 351 45.99 4.71 -19.59
C ALA A 351 47.00 4.33 -18.50
N LEU A 352 48.28 4.17 -18.86
CA LEU A 352 49.38 3.94 -17.94
C LEU A 352 49.79 5.23 -17.19
N GLY A 353 49.85 6.38 -17.88
CA GLY A 353 50.11 7.68 -17.25
C GLY A 353 48.99 8.13 -16.30
N GLY A 354 47.76 7.66 -16.52
CA GLY A 354 46.62 7.91 -15.63
C GLY A 354 46.58 7.04 -14.37
N ILE A 355 47.57 6.17 -14.13
CA ILE A 355 47.61 5.30 -12.95
C ILE A 355 47.81 6.12 -11.66
N GLU A 356 48.69 7.13 -11.67
CA GLU A 356 48.94 7.98 -10.50
C GLU A 356 47.67 8.72 -10.07
N LYS A 357 46.95 9.31 -11.01
CA LYS A 357 45.64 9.94 -10.74
C LYS A 357 44.62 8.94 -10.17
N LYS A 358 44.56 7.71 -10.72
CA LYS A 358 43.67 6.66 -10.20
C LYS A 358 44.08 6.21 -8.78
N MET A 359 45.36 6.27 -8.45
CA MET A 359 45.87 5.99 -7.11
C MET A 359 45.37 7.06 -6.13
N GLU A 360 45.54 8.34 -6.44
CA GLU A 360 45.01 9.45 -5.62
C GLU A 360 43.49 9.36 -5.41
N GLU A 361 42.73 9.11 -6.48
CA GLU A 361 41.27 8.90 -6.39
C GLU A 361 40.90 7.70 -5.50
N THR A 362 41.73 6.65 -5.50
CA THR A 362 41.51 5.46 -4.67
C THR A 362 41.85 5.74 -3.20
N GLU A 363 42.89 6.52 -2.93
CA GLU A 363 43.25 6.97 -1.57
C GLU A 363 42.15 7.87 -0.98
N GLN A 364 41.64 8.83 -1.74
CA GLN A 364 40.53 9.69 -1.32
C GLN A 364 39.26 8.88 -1.02
N LYS A 365 38.95 7.87 -1.84
CA LYS A 365 37.83 6.96 -1.59
C LYS A 365 38.02 6.16 -0.32
N LEU A 366 39.24 5.70 -0.05
CA LEU A 366 39.56 4.95 1.16
C LEU A 366 39.38 5.82 2.41
N ASP A 367 39.90 7.05 2.40
CA ASP A 367 39.70 8.03 3.49
C ASP A 367 38.21 8.34 3.71
N THR A 368 37.47 8.53 2.62
CA THR A 368 36.01 8.76 2.69
C THR A 368 35.28 7.56 3.31
N LEU A 369 35.62 6.34 2.91
CA LEU A 369 35.01 5.11 3.46
C LEU A 369 35.35 4.92 4.93
N GLN A 370 36.56 5.30 5.37
CA GLN A 370 36.94 5.27 6.78
C GLN A 370 36.13 6.26 7.61
N LYS A 371 36.01 7.52 7.16
CA LYS A 371 35.18 8.54 7.80
C LYS A 371 33.70 8.15 7.85
N GLN A 372 33.18 7.55 6.79
CA GLN A 372 31.82 7.02 6.76
C GLN A 372 31.60 5.90 7.77
N LEU A 373 32.58 4.99 7.93
CA LEU A 373 32.52 3.94 8.93
C LEU A 373 32.51 4.51 10.35
N GLU A 374 33.37 5.50 10.65
CA GLU A 374 33.38 6.19 11.95
C GLU A 374 32.05 6.89 12.23
N THR A 375 31.53 7.62 11.24
CA THR A 375 30.24 8.31 11.36
C THR A 375 29.08 7.33 11.57
N ALA A 376 29.07 6.22 10.83
CA ALA A 376 28.06 5.17 11.00
C ALA A 376 28.13 4.52 12.38
N GLN A 377 29.33 4.30 12.94
CA GLN A 377 29.50 3.77 14.30
C GLN A 377 28.93 4.72 15.36
N GLU A 378 29.15 6.03 15.21
CA GLU A 378 28.56 7.04 16.11
C GLU A 378 27.02 7.08 15.98
N GLU A 379 26.48 7.04 14.76
CA GLU A 379 25.04 7.10 14.52
C GLU A 379 24.29 5.88 15.05
N VAL A 380 24.85 4.67 14.94
CA VAL A 380 24.22 3.44 15.46
C VAL A 380 24.05 3.45 16.98
N MET A 381 24.91 4.19 17.70
CA MET A 381 24.82 4.33 19.15
C MET A 381 23.75 5.32 19.60
N LYS A 382 23.25 6.19 18.72
CA LYS A 382 22.24 7.20 19.09
C LYS A 382 20.90 6.50 19.36
N PRO A 383 20.27 6.73 20.53
CA PRO A 383 18.94 6.22 20.81
C PRO A 383 17.89 6.97 19.97
N PHE A 384 16.69 6.41 19.88
CA PHE A 384 15.58 7.07 19.21
C PHE A 384 15.22 8.38 19.95
N PRO A 385 15.28 9.56 19.30
CA PRO A 385 15.13 10.84 19.99
C PRO A 385 13.78 11.07 20.67
N LYS A 386 12.73 10.34 20.27
CA LYS A 386 11.36 10.47 20.79
C LYS A 386 10.94 9.25 21.61
N GLU A 387 11.89 8.53 22.18
CA GLU A 387 11.60 7.33 22.97
C GLU A 387 10.79 7.68 24.22
N GLU A 388 11.16 8.74 24.94
CA GLU A 388 10.43 9.23 26.12
C GLU A 388 9.02 9.71 25.75
N GLU A 389 8.87 10.49 24.69
CA GLU A 389 7.57 10.97 24.19
C GLU A 389 6.65 9.80 23.80
N LEU A 390 7.20 8.76 23.17
CA LEU A 390 6.43 7.55 22.82
C LEU A 390 5.98 6.81 24.07
N GLN A 391 6.86 6.66 25.06
CA GLN A 391 6.54 5.96 26.29
C GLN A 391 5.47 6.69 27.11
N GLU A 392 5.62 8.00 27.30
CA GLU A 392 4.64 8.84 28.00
C GLU A 392 3.25 8.75 27.35
N LYS A 393 3.18 8.86 26.01
CA LYS A 393 1.89 8.77 25.30
C LYS A 393 1.30 7.37 25.32
N MET A 394 2.13 6.33 25.31
CA MET A 394 1.66 4.95 25.46
C MET A 394 1.10 4.69 26.87
N GLU A 395 1.75 5.21 27.90
CA GLU A 395 1.27 5.11 29.29
C GLU A 395 -0.07 5.85 29.45
N ARG A 396 -0.17 7.08 28.96
CA ARG A 396 -1.43 7.85 28.98
C ARG A 396 -2.57 7.15 28.24
N LEU A 397 -2.28 6.54 27.10
CA LEU A 397 -3.25 5.76 26.32
C LEU A 397 -3.69 4.50 27.09
N ALA A 398 -2.78 3.82 27.79
CA ALA A 398 -3.11 2.68 28.64
C ALA A 398 -3.98 3.08 29.86
N GLU A 399 -3.71 4.23 30.47
CA GLU A 399 -4.54 4.81 31.52
C GLU A 399 -5.95 5.13 31.00
N LEU A 400 -6.06 5.80 29.86
CA LEU A 400 -7.35 6.11 29.21
C LEU A 400 -8.14 4.85 28.85
N ASN A 401 -7.48 3.82 28.32
CA ASN A 401 -8.11 2.53 28.07
C ASN A 401 -8.64 1.90 29.35
N SER A 402 -7.91 2.02 30.46
CA SER A 402 -8.34 1.47 31.76
C SER A 402 -9.52 2.25 32.33
N LEU A 403 -9.51 3.58 32.22
CA LEU A 403 -10.61 4.45 32.64
C LEU A 403 -11.89 4.18 31.84
N LEU A 404 -11.78 4.08 30.51
CA LEU A 404 -12.92 3.78 29.64
C LEU A 404 -13.46 2.36 29.86
N ASN A 405 -12.58 1.37 30.09
CA ASN A 405 -13.00 0.00 30.42
C ASN A 405 -13.64 -0.12 31.81
N MET A 406 -13.35 0.78 32.75
CA MET A 406 -13.98 0.79 34.08
C MET A 406 -15.42 1.30 34.04
N ASP A 407 -15.74 2.20 33.11
CA ASP A 407 -17.11 2.69 32.87
C ASP A 407 -17.96 1.70 32.03
N GLU A 408 -17.34 0.72 31.36
CA GLU A 408 -18.00 -0.26 30.46
C GLU A 408 -18.62 -1.49 31.16
N LYS A 409 -18.75 -1.53 32.49
CA LYS A 409 -19.35 -2.68 33.20
C LYS A 409 -20.83 -2.98 32.88
N GLU A 410 -21.44 -2.32 31.90
CA GLU A 410 -22.78 -2.62 31.40
C GLU A 410 -22.86 -3.00 29.90
N MET A 411 -21.78 -3.41 29.21
CA MET A 411 -21.91 -3.90 27.81
C MET A 411 -21.17 -5.23 27.52
N PRO A 412 -21.77 -6.17 26.75
CA PRO A 412 -21.19 -7.50 26.54
C PRO A 412 -19.95 -7.47 25.64
N GLN A 413 -18.78 -7.78 26.21
CA GLN A 413 -17.49 -7.93 25.54
C GLN A 413 -17.33 -9.32 24.89
N ASP A 414 -17.83 -9.50 23.67
CA ASP A 414 -17.47 -10.66 22.85
C ASP A 414 -17.24 -10.24 21.39
N GLN A 415 -16.09 -9.60 21.10
CA GLN A 415 -15.47 -9.61 19.76
C GLN A 415 -14.10 -8.91 19.61
N GLU A 416 -13.57 -8.20 20.62
CA GLU A 416 -12.31 -7.44 20.46
C GLU A 416 -11.03 -8.29 20.38
N LYS A 417 -11.05 -9.58 20.77
CA LYS A 417 -9.81 -10.37 20.95
C LYS A 417 -9.22 -11.00 19.68
N GLU A 418 -9.91 -11.02 18.54
CA GLU A 418 -9.41 -11.72 17.35
C GLU A 418 -8.55 -10.87 16.40
N VAL A 419 -8.54 -9.53 16.52
CA VAL A 419 -7.87 -8.67 15.53
C VAL A 419 -6.40 -8.38 15.88
N ASP A 420 -6.06 -8.28 17.18
CA ASP A 420 -4.69 -7.96 17.61
C ASP A 420 -3.67 -9.08 17.36
N GLN A 421 -4.10 -10.35 17.33
CA GLN A 421 -3.16 -11.48 17.19
C GLN A 421 -2.57 -11.66 15.79
N VAL A 422 -3.13 -11.02 14.77
CA VAL A 422 -2.67 -11.18 13.37
C VAL A 422 -1.56 -10.18 13.02
N ALA A 423 -1.41 -9.09 13.77
CA ALA A 423 -0.46 -8.02 13.50
C ALA A 423 0.98 -8.32 13.99
N ASP A 424 1.14 -9.18 15.01
CA ASP A 424 2.42 -9.36 15.73
C ASP A 424 3.24 -10.59 15.33
N LEU A 425 2.92 -11.27 14.22
CA LEU A 425 3.72 -12.39 13.72
C LEU A 425 4.78 -11.93 12.71
N PRO A 426 6.10 -12.10 12.96
CA PRO A 426 7.12 -11.81 11.97
C PRO A 426 7.00 -12.79 10.78
N ARG A 427 6.86 -12.25 9.57
CA ARG A 427 6.79 -13.05 8.33
C ARG A 427 8.12 -13.78 8.10
N ARG A 428 8.08 -15.11 7.99
CA ARG A 428 9.18 -15.91 7.43
C ARG A 428 9.38 -15.58 5.95
N SER A 429 10.64 -15.37 5.55
CA SER A 429 11.04 -15.13 4.16
C SER A 429 10.73 -16.35 3.29
N VAL A 430 10.00 -16.15 2.18
CA VAL A 430 9.79 -17.18 1.16
C VAL A 430 10.76 -16.91 0.01
N ASN A 431 11.77 -17.78 -0.15
CA ASN A 431 12.65 -17.75 -1.31
C ASN A 431 11.99 -18.50 -2.47
N TYR A 432 11.67 -17.78 -3.54
CA TYR A 432 11.22 -18.35 -4.82
C TYR A 432 12.43 -18.79 -5.64
N ALA A 433 12.96 -19.99 -5.37
CA ALA A 433 13.88 -20.65 -6.29
C ALA A 433 13.93 -22.17 -6.05
N GLY A 434 13.21 -22.90 -6.90
CA GLY A 434 13.49 -24.29 -7.25
C GLY A 434 13.07 -25.36 -6.23
N ARG A 435 12.10 -26.19 -6.62
CA ARG A 435 12.37 -27.58 -7.02
C ARG A 435 11.06 -28.33 -7.30
N VAL A 436 10.98 -28.81 -8.54
CA VAL A 436 10.13 -29.91 -8.99
C VAL A 436 10.72 -31.21 -8.40
N SER A 437 9.85 -32.05 -7.81
CA SER A 437 10.01 -33.50 -7.46
C SER A 437 11.23 -33.90 -6.61
N GLU A 438 11.17 -34.74 -5.58
CA GLU A 438 10.29 -35.86 -5.22
C GLU A 438 10.56 -36.20 -3.73
N GLY A 439 9.59 -36.78 -3.01
CA GLY A 439 9.89 -37.60 -1.81
C GLY A 439 9.22 -37.22 -0.48
N GLN A 440 7.97 -37.69 -0.32
CA GLN A 440 7.36 -38.23 0.90
C GLN A 440 6.94 -37.35 2.12
N LYS A 441 5.61 -37.45 2.34
CA LYS A 441 4.84 -37.58 3.60
C LYS A 441 4.41 -36.31 4.35
N GLY A 442 3.12 -36.02 4.22
CA GLY A 442 2.31 -35.30 5.21
C GLY A 442 1.08 -34.62 4.61
N GLU A 443 0.06 -35.37 4.19
CA GLU A 443 -1.21 -34.83 3.68
C GLU A 443 -1.97 -34.04 4.75
N ILE A 444 -2.22 -32.76 4.47
CA ILE A 444 -3.20 -31.92 5.12
C ILE A 444 -4.44 -31.90 4.22
N GLU A 445 -5.50 -32.57 4.64
CA GLU A 445 -6.87 -32.26 4.23
C GLU A 445 -7.68 -31.84 5.45
N LYS A 446 -7.92 -30.52 5.56
CA LYS A 446 -8.91 -29.96 6.49
C LYS A 446 -10.30 -30.35 6.00
N SER A 447 -10.83 -31.46 6.50
CA SER A 447 -12.28 -31.69 6.56
C SER A 447 -12.78 -31.37 7.97
N SER A 448 -13.71 -30.42 8.06
CA SER A 448 -14.41 -30.04 9.29
C SER A 448 -14.91 -31.27 10.05
N VAL A 449 -14.65 -31.32 11.37
CA VAL A 449 -15.10 -32.39 12.28
C VAL A 449 -16.61 -32.61 12.18
N LEU A 450 -17.37 -31.52 11.94
CA LEU A 450 -18.81 -31.56 11.75
C LEU A 450 -19.21 -32.20 10.42
N GLY A 451 -18.39 -32.03 9.38
CA GLY A 451 -18.54 -32.70 8.09
C GLY A 451 -18.26 -34.19 8.16
N ARG A 452 -17.21 -34.59 8.90
CA ARG A 452 -16.91 -36.01 9.16
C ARG A 452 -18.03 -36.69 9.93
N LEU A 453 -18.50 -36.10 11.03
CA LEU A 453 -19.61 -36.65 11.83
C LEU A 453 -20.91 -36.85 11.03
N LYS A 454 -21.29 -35.88 10.19
CA LYS A 454 -22.49 -36.02 9.33
C LYS A 454 -22.31 -37.09 8.25
N ALA A 455 -21.10 -37.26 7.71
CA ALA A 455 -20.80 -38.31 6.76
C ALA A 455 -20.80 -39.70 7.42
N THR A 456 -20.24 -39.83 8.63
CA THR A 456 -20.23 -41.09 9.39
C THR A 456 -21.64 -41.50 9.82
N GLN A 457 -22.48 -40.57 10.28
CA GLN A 457 -23.89 -40.88 10.59
C GLN A 457 -24.67 -41.35 9.35
N ARG A 458 -24.51 -40.67 8.21
CA ARG A 458 -25.15 -41.10 6.94
C ARG A 458 -24.66 -42.46 6.46
N ASN A 459 -23.38 -42.78 6.66
CA ASN A 459 -22.83 -44.08 6.26
C ASN A 459 -23.28 -45.20 7.21
N MET A 460 -23.37 -44.96 8.53
CA MET A 460 -23.92 -45.94 9.48
C MET A 460 -25.41 -46.21 9.21
N GLU A 461 -26.21 -45.20 8.88
CA GLU A 461 -27.63 -45.40 8.50
C GLU A 461 -27.76 -46.20 7.21
N LYS A 462 -26.89 -45.96 6.22
CA LYS A 462 -26.87 -46.73 4.97
C LYS A 462 -26.43 -48.17 5.18
N GLU A 463 -25.41 -48.42 6.00
CA GLU A 463 -24.96 -49.77 6.33
C GLU A 463 -26.01 -50.54 7.14
N TRP A 464 -26.69 -49.89 8.10
CA TRP A 464 -27.77 -50.51 8.86
C TRP A 464 -28.96 -50.88 7.97
N LYS A 465 -29.36 -49.99 7.05
CA LYS A 465 -30.40 -50.27 6.04
C LYS A 465 -29.99 -51.41 5.10
N ASN A 466 -28.74 -51.45 4.64
CA ASN A 466 -28.24 -52.51 3.76
C ASN A 466 -28.13 -53.86 4.47
N ARG A 467 -27.68 -53.92 5.74
CA ARG A 467 -27.64 -55.17 6.51
C ARG A 467 -29.05 -55.72 6.78
N ASN A 468 -30.01 -54.86 7.11
CA ASN A 468 -31.40 -55.28 7.30
C ASN A 468 -32.06 -55.73 5.98
N MET A 469 -31.70 -55.12 4.85
CA MET A 469 -32.18 -55.53 3.54
C MET A 469 -31.53 -56.86 3.09
N GLN A 470 -30.25 -57.10 3.40
CA GLN A 470 -29.57 -58.37 3.14
C GLN A 470 -30.08 -59.50 4.03
N LYS A 471 -30.36 -59.25 5.32
CA LYS A 471 -31.00 -60.23 6.21
C LYS A 471 -32.40 -60.63 5.72
N LYS A 472 -33.25 -59.66 5.34
CA LYS A 472 -34.57 -59.95 4.76
C LYS A 472 -34.50 -60.70 3.43
N LYS A 473 -33.46 -60.46 2.61
CA LYS A 473 -33.24 -61.22 1.37
C LYS A 473 -32.72 -62.63 1.60
N GLN A 474 -31.92 -62.88 2.65
CA GLN A 474 -31.51 -64.22 3.04
C GLN A 474 -32.64 -65.03 3.69
N GLU A 475 -33.53 -64.40 4.46
CA GLU A 475 -34.71 -65.06 5.06
C GLU A 475 -35.84 -65.37 4.06
N GLN A 476 -35.82 -64.77 2.86
CA GLN A 476 -36.78 -65.10 1.77
C GLN A 476 -36.23 -66.11 0.75
N GLN A 477 -34.98 -66.55 0.89
CA GLN A 477 -34.34 -67.53 0.01
C GLN A 477 -33.92 -68.82 0.74
N LEU A 478 -34.50 -69.05 1.93
CA LEU A 478 -34.39 -70.27 2.72
C LEU A 478 -35.78 -70.78 3.12
#